data_AF-A0A819AU46-F1
#
_entry.id   AF-A0A819AU46-F1
#
_cell.length_a   1.000
_cell.length_b   1.000
_cell.length_c   1.000
_cell.angle_alpha   90.00
_cell.angle_beta   90.00
_cell.angle_gamma   90.00
#
_symmetry.space_group_name_H-M   'P 1'
#
loop_
_entity.id
_entity.type
_entity.pdbx_description
1 polymer ?
#
loop_
_entity_poly.entity_id
_entity_poly.type
_entity_poly.pdbx_seq_one_letter_code
_entity_poly.pdbx_strand_id
1 'polypeptide(L)'
;MNADDAVNLLVRPVTNSDIYRYCVKLAVLPNGGTVNITNFGWYSPYLSETYIDACNITNLNNYLPNSFPSNTMIILYEHECTMTEHAWNIQTKYGQQITLMIITQRTDSVFQLTYDTTTMPVSIPVLIILDTDFNSMMNRYNNPNNIQLSIDYAVITSNKVRPAILLLFLLILCIFLGGNFWAADEFKQNIKTKTNTTPVQVITRQNSVAPNETLPTANGVPILPMTCCFIAVMICFAVGWLLLLYFFPQVMIYVLQVMFCISSFTCLTRCLNRASYLIPLLRRYKTPSHAFRKPCIFKLGPLNLFTILSMSISLTLVIIWYIYRLTDWAWVLQDILGAAICISVTSMYRLGNMRVITIILILFFLYDVFFVFITPYI
;
A
#
# COMPACT_ATOMS: atom_id res chain seq x y z
N MET A 1 -5.64 -20.01 -8.27
CA MET A 1 -6.44 -19.49 -7.16
C MET A 1 -6.46 -17.97 -7.26
N ASN A 2 -7.63 -17.32 -7.32
CA ASN A 2 -7.72 -15.85 -7.20
C ASN A 2 -7.36 -15.45 -5.77
N ALA A 3 -6.59 -14.37 -5.61
CA ALA A 3 -6.02 -13.95 -4.34
C ALA A 3 -7.05 -13.36 -3.35
N ASP A 4 -8.22 -12.97 -3.82
CA ASP A 4 -9.16 -12.15 -3.05
C ASP A 4 -9.99 -12.93 -2.01
N ASP A 5 -10.09 -14.27 -2.15
CA ASP A 5 -10.87 -15.14 -1.23
C ASP A 5 -9.98 -16.14 -0.43
N ALA A 6 -8.66 -16.03 -0.58
CA ALA A 6 -7.70 -16.94 0.04
C ALA A 6 -7.44 -16.55 1.50
N VAL A 7 -7.59 -17.50 2.42
CA VAL A 7 -7.28 -17.36 3.85
C VAL A 7 -6.02 -18.16 4.17
N ASN A 8 -5.17 -17.63 5.06
CA ASN A 8 -3.96 -18.31 5.48
C ASN A 8 -4.30 -19.35 6.56
N LEU A 9 -4.08 -20.63 6.24
CA LEU A 9 -4.02 -21.70 7.22
C LEU A 9 -2.62 -21.70 7.85
N LEU A 10 -2.57 -21.45 9.14
CA LEU A 10 -1.36 -21.57 9.94
C LEU A 10 -1.24 -23.01 10.43
N VAL A 11 -0.09 -23.61 10.14
CA VAL A 11 0.23 -24.98 10.51
C VAL A 11 1.41 -24.92 11.47
N ARG A 12 1.19 -25.40 12.70
CA ARG A 12 2.21 -25.44 13.76
C ARG A 12 2.43 -26.88 14.23
N PRO A 13 3.68 -27.35 14.32
CA PRO A 13 3.96 -28.63 14.97
C PRO A 13 3.78 -28.51 16.49
N VAL A 14 3.23 -29.54 17.14
CA VAL A 14 2.99 -29.56 18.60
C VAL A 14 4.29 -29.39 19.41
N THR A 15 5.43 -29.76 18.83
CA THR A 15 6.75 -29.76 19.50
C THR A 15 7.61 -28.53 19.22
N ASN A 16 7.30 -27.70 18.21
CA ASN A 16 8.16 -26.60 17.77
C ASN A 16 7.34 -25.33 17.44
N SER A 17 7.96 -24.16 17.56
CA SER A 17 7.31 -22.85 17.38
C SER A 17 7.21 -22.39 15.91
N ASP A 18 7.80 -23.13 14.97
CA ASP A 18 7.84 -22.73 13.56
C ASP A 18 6.44 -22.77 12.92
N ILE A 19 6.00 -21.64 12.39
CA ILE A 19 4.67 -21.48 11.78
C ILE A 19 4.84 -21.47 10.26
N TYR A 20 4.14 -22.39 9.59
CA TYR A 20 4.07 -22.43 8.14
C TYR A 20 2.69 -21.99 7.68
N ARG A 21 2.65 -21.27 6.56
CA ARG A 21 1.42 -20.70 5.99
C ARG A 21 1.06 -21.47 4.73
N TYR A 22 -0.17 -21.97 4.67
CA TYR A 22 -0.76 -22.58 3.48
C TYR A 22 -1.98 -21.78 3.06
N CYS A 23 -2.20 -21.70 1.74
CA CYS A 23 -3.34 -21.01 1.17
C CYS A 23 -4.55 -21.94 1.21
N VAL A 24 -5.65 -21.50 1.82
CA VAL A 24 -6.89 -22.29 1.90
C VAL A 24 -8.07 -21.40 1.54
N LYS A 25 -9.03 -21.92 0.80
CA LYS A 25 -10.26 -21.18 0.50
C LYS A 25 -11.29 -21.44 1.60
N LEU A 26 -11.82 -20.38 2.20
CA LEU A 26 -12.95 -20.49 3.12
C LEU A 26 -14.25 -20.41 2.33
N ALA A 27 -15.13 -21.38 2.52
CA ALA A 27 -16.49 -21.31 2.04
C ALA A 27 -17.27 -20.24 2.82
N VAL A 28 -17.54 -19.09 2.20
CA VAL A 28 -18.20 -17.96 2.86
C VAL A 28 -19.65 -18.31 3.23
N LEU A 29 -20.07 -17.97 4.46
CA LEU A 29 -21.44 -18.14 4.94
C LEU A 29 -22.38 -17.14 4.24
N PRO A 30 -23.58 -17.54 3.79
CA PRO A 30 -24.46 -16.70 2.95
C PRO A 30 -25.12 -15.53 3.71
N ASN A 31 -25.07 -15.52 5.05
CA ASN A 31 -25.93 -14.62 5.84
C ASN A 31 -25.19 -13.46 6.53
N GLY A 32 -23.91 -13.21 6.21
CA GLY A 32 -23.10 -12.27 7.00
C GLY A 32 -22.99 -12.69 8.48
N GLY A 33 -23.38 -13.94 8.79
CA GLY A 33 -23.23 -14.55 10.09
C GLY A 33 -21.75 -14.75 10.34
N THR A 34 -21.22 -13.98 11.28
CA THR A 34 -19.89 -14.22 11.80
C THR A 34 -19.95 -15.52 12.61
N VAL A 35 -19.39 -16.61 12.10
CA VAL A 35 -18.94 -17.68 13.01
C VAL A 35 -17.99 -16.98 13.99
N ASN A 36 -18.17 -17.18 15.29
CA ASN A 36 -17.30 -16.58 16.26
C ASN A 36 -15.95 -17.33 16.21
N ILE A 37 -15.04 -16.87 15.35
CA ILE A 37 -13.74 -17.52 15.05
C ILE A 37 -12.77 -17.36 16.25
N THR A 38 -13.22 -16.82 17.40
CA THR A 38 -12.35 -16.52 18.54
C THR A 38 -11.68 -17.75 19.15
N ASN A 39 -12.13 -18.97 18.84
CA ASN A 39 -11.59 -20.22 19.38
C ASN A 39 -11.30 -21.32 18.33
N PHE A 40 -10.85 -21.00 17.12
CA PHE A 40 -10.31 -22.04 16.22
C PHE A 40 -8.89 -22.45 16.63
N GLY A 41 -8.80 -23.28 17.67
CA GLY A 41 -7.67 -24.15 17.90
C GLY A 41 -8.15 -25.58 17.69
N TRP A 42 -7.76 -26.21 16.59
CA TRP A 42 -8.04 -27.63 16.40
C TRP A 42 -6.91 -28.43 17.05
N TYR A 43 -7.25 -29.11 18.14
CA TYR A 43 -6.27 -29.86 18.94
C TYR A 43 -6.00 -31.27 18.39
N SER A 44 -6.85 -31.75 17.47
CA SER A 44 -6.71 -33.06 16.82
C SER A 44 -7.45 -33.09 15.48
N PRO A 45 -6.78 -32.78 14.34
CA PRO A 45 -7.39 -33.03 13.03
C PRO A 45 -7.55 -34.54 12.81
N TYR A 46 -8.73 -34.99 12.38
CA TYR A 46 -8.97 -36.36 11.94
C TYR A 46 -8.86 -36.43 10.43
N LEU A 47 -7.83 -37.12 9.92
CA LEU A 47 -7.67 -37.40 8.51
C LEU A 47 -8.38 -38.71 8.16
N SER A 48 -9.33 -38.65 7.23
CA SER A 48 -9.96 -39.85 6.70
C SER A 48 -9.11 -40.48 5.59
N GLU A 49 -9.34 -41.77 5.36
CA GLU A 49 -8.83 -42.46 4.20
C GLU A 49 -9.54 -42.01 2.92
N THR A 50 -8.89 -42.20 1.77
CA THR A 50 -9.38 -41.78 0.44
C THR A 50 -10.65 -42.50 -0.02
N TYR A 51 -10.89 -43.71 0.48
CA TYR A 51 -12.06 -44.53 0.12
C TYR A 51 -13.34 -44.16 0.90
N ILE A 52 -13.23 -43.30 1.92
CA ILE A 52 -14.37 -42.87 2.72
C ILE A 52 -15.14 -41.82 1.91
N ASP A 53 -16.21 -42.26 1.29
CA ASP A 53 -17.07 -41.43 0.46
C ASP A 53 -18.17 -40.80 1.31
N ALA A 54 -18.08 -39.50 1.51
CA ALA A 54 -19.06 -38.74 2.28
C ALA A 54 -20.33 -38.39 1.48
N CYS A 55 -20.37 -38.69 0.19
CA CYS A 55 -21.60 -38.67 -0.60
C CYS A 55 -22.50 -39.88 -0.29
N ASN A 56 -21.90 -41.01 0.14
CA ASN A 56 -22.64 -42.21 0.50
C ASN A 56 -22.79 -42.35 2.03
N ILE A 57 -23.99 -42.05 2.54
CA ILE A 57 -24.31 -42.09 3.98
C ILE A 57 -24.01 -43.47 4.61
N THR A 58 -24.18 -44.57 3.87
CA THR A 58 -23.88 -45.91 4.40
C THR A 58 -22.38 -46.14 4.56
N ASN A 59 -21.56 -45.65 3.62
CA ASN A 59 -20.10 -45.66 3.71
C ASN A 59 -19.66 -44.79 4.91
N LEU A 60 -20.21 -43.58 5.01
CA LEU A 60 -19.95 -42.66 6.10
C LEU A 60 -20.23 -43.30 7.48
N ASN A 61 -21.32 -44.04 7.62
CA ASN A 61 -21.71 -44.70 8.87
C ASN A 61 -20.84 -45.91 9.23
N ASN A 62 -20.30 -46.61 8.23
CA ASN A 62 -19.50 -47.81 8.44
C ASN A 62 -18.04 -47.50 8.80
N TYR A 63 -17.47 -46.45 8.22
CA TYR A 63 -16.03 -46.19 8.32
C TYR A 63 -15.63 -45.05 9.25
N LEU A 64 -16.50 -44.08 9.50
CA LEU A 64 -16.21 -43.00 10.46
C LEU A 64 -16.78 -43.32 11.85
N PRO A 65 -16.08 -42.92 12.93
CA PRO A 65 -16.51 -43.15 14.29
C PRO A 65 -17.86 -42.48 14.59
N ASN A 66 -18.59 -43.02 15.56
CA ASN A 66 -19.94 -42.57 15.92
C ASN A 66 -19.98 -41.16 16.53
N SER A 67 -18.87 -40.69 17.12
CA SER A 67 -18.76 -39.35 17.67
C SER A 67 -17.33 -38.83 17.60
N PHE A 68 -17.20 -37.52 17.49
CA PHE A 68 -15.94 -36.78 17.61
C PHE A 68 -16.01 -35.83 18.80
N PRO A 69 -14.87 -35.49 19.44
CA PRO A 69 -14.82 -34.43 20.43
C PRO A 69 -15.19 -33.08 19.81
N SER A 70 -15.65 -32.14 20.64
CA SER A 70 -15.97 -30.78 20.19
C SER A 70 -14.73 -30.10 19.59
N ASN A 71 -14.95 -29.28 18.55
CA ASN A 71 -13.90 -28.57 17.81
C ASN A 71 -12.91 -29.50 17.09
N THR A 72 -13.35 -30.68 16.66
CA THR A 72 -12.57 -31.54 15.76
C THR A 72 -12.66 -31.03 14.32
N MET A 73 -11.53 -30.98 13.62
CA MET A 73 -11.50 -30.81 12.17
C MET A 73 -11.51 -32.19 11.52
N ILE A 74 -12.50 -32.46 10.68
CA ILE A 74 -12.57 -33.66 9.86
C ILE A 74 -12.02 -33.29 8.48
N ILE A 75 -11.03 -34.03 8.01
CA ILE A 75 -10.39 -33.84 6.71
C ILE A 75 -10.81 -35.01 5.81
N LEU A 76 -11.54 -34.69 4.73
CA LEU A 76 -12.07 -35.65 3.77
C LEU A 76 -11.60 -35.32 2.35
N TYR A 77 -11.51 -36.33 1.49
CA TYR A 77 -11.27 -36.14 0.07
C TYR A 77 -12.56 -35.77 -0.65
N GLU A 78 -12.45 -35.01 -1.74
CA GLU A 78 -13.57 -34.74 -2.64
C GLU A 78 -13.99 -36.01 -3.40
N HIS A 79 -15.30 -36.24 -3.49
CA HIS A 79 -15.93 -37.30 -4.28
C HIS A 79 -16.94 -36.70 -5.28
N GLU A 80 -17.71 -37.54 -5.98
CA GLU A 80 -18.55 -37.14 -7.12
C GLU A 80 -19.78 -36.26 -6.78
N CYS A 81 -20.06 -36.00 -5.51
CA CYS A 81 -21.17 -35.13 -5.10
C CYS A 81 -20.81 -33.65 -5.04
N THR A 82 -21.83 -32.80 -4.90
CA THR A 82 -21.64 -31.37 -4.72
C THR A 82 -21.00 -31.09 -3.36
N MET A 83 -20.16 -30.04 -3.28
CA MET A 83 -19.52 -29.61 -2.03
C MET A 83 -20.53 -29.31 -0.92
N THR A 84 -21.72 -28.81 -1.30
CA THR A 84 -22.81 -28.51 -0.36
C THR A 84 -23.39 -29.79 0.23
N GLU A 85 -23.66 -30.79 -0.61
CA GLU A 85 -24.16 -32.10 -0.19
C GLU A 85 -23.14 -32.82 0.70
N HIS A 86 -21.86 -32.77 0.31
CA HIS A 86 -20.76 -33.28 1.09
C HIS A 86 -20.72 -32.68 2.51
N ALA A 87 -20.80 -31.35 2.62
CA ALA A 87 -20.84 -30.66 3.91
C ALA A 87 -22.12 -30.95 4.71
N TRP A 88 -23.26 -31.08 4.03
CA TRP A 88 -24.54 -31.39 4.65
C TRP A 88 -24.58 -32.79 5.28
N ASN A 89 -24.05 -33.81 4.60
CA ASN A 89 -23.98 -35.18 5.13
C ASN A 89 -23.12 -35.27 6.40
N ILE A 90 -22.06 -34.47 6.47
CA ILE A 90 -21.19 -34.40 7.65
C ILE A 90 -21.86 -33.65 8.79
N GLN A 91 -22.51 -32.52 8.50
CA GLN A 91 -23.25 -31.76 9.50
C GLN A 91 -24.43 -32.54 10.08
N THR A 92 -25.15 -33.30 9.25
CA THR A 92 -26.29 -34.11 9.72
C THR A 92 -25.87 -35.23 10.65
N LYS A 93 -24.67 -35.81 10.45
CA LYS A 93 -24.14 -36.87 11.32
C LYS A 93 -23.56 -36.35 12.63
N TYR A 94 -22.81 -35.25 12.61
CA TYR A 94 -22.01 -34.79 13.77
C TYR A 94 -22.46 -33.45 14.39
N GLY A 95 -23.43 -32.77 13.78
CA GLY A 95 -23.95 -31.49 14.26
C GLY A 95 -23.06 -30.29 13.91
N GLN A 96 -23.23 -29.20 14.66
CA GLN A 96 -22.64 -27.88 14.36
C GLN A 96 -21.27 -27.63 15.02
N GLN A 97 -20.78 -28.54 15.87
CA GLN A 97 -19.55 -28.36 16.65
C GLN A 97 -18.30 -28.93 15.96
N ILE A 98 -18.39 -29.21 14.66
CA ILE A 98 -17.33 -29.76 13.84
C ILE A 98 -16.98 -28.83 12.68
N THR A 99 -15.76 -28.96 12.19
CA THR A 99 -15.26 -28.26 11.00
C THR A 99 -14.92 -29.28 9.93
N LEU A 100 -15.27 -28.98 8.68
CA LEU A 100 -14.92 -29.82 7.54
C LEU A 100 -13.80 -29.17 6.74
N MET A 101 -12.77 -29.95 6.41
CA MET A 101 -11.78 -29.60 5.40
C MET A 101 -11.90 -30.60 4.25
N ILE A 102 -12.04 -30.09 3.03
CA ILE A 102 -12.16 -30.86 1.80
C ILE A 102 -10.87 -30.75 1.02
N ILE A 103 -10.26 -31.89 0.72
CA ILE A 103 -9.10 -32.00 -0.16
C ILE A 103 -9.61 -32.16 -1.59
N THR A 104 -9.34 -31.17 -2.44
CA THR A 104 -9.76 -31.16 -3.84
C THR A 104 -8.59 -31.42 -4.79
N GLN A 105 -8.84 -32.21 -5.82
CA GLN A 105 -7.94 -32.38 -6.96
C GLN A 105 -8.31 -31.45 -8.14
N ARG A 106 -9.43 -30.73 -8.02
CA ARG A 106 -9.94 -29.84 -9.06
C ARG A 106 -9.10 -28.56 -9.10
N THR A 107 -8.70 -28.15 -10.30
CA THR A 107 -7.95 -26.91 -10.53
C THR A 107 -8.85 -25.68 -10.72
N ASP A 108 -10.17 -25.87 -10.75
CA ASP A 108 -11.15 -24.81 -10.94
C ASP A 108 -11.15 -23.83 -9.76
N SER A 109 -11.15 -22.52 -10.06
CA SER A 109 -11.01 -21.46 -9.05
C SER A 109 -12.33 -21.09 -8.35
N VAL A 110 -13.46 -21.63 -8.78
CA VAL A 110 -14.81 -21.23 -8.36
C VAL A 110 -15.54 -22.41 -7.72
N PHE A 111 -15.33 -22.60 -6.42
CA PHE A 111 -16.17 -23.44 -5.59
C PHE A 111 -17.33 -22.59 -5.07
N GLN A 112 -18.51 -22.72 -5.67
CA GLN A 112 -19.73 -22.12 -5.13
C GLN A 112 -20.39 -23.13 -4.21
N LEU A 113 -20.35 -22.85 -2.91
CA LEU A 113 -21.22 -23.52 -1.96
C LEU A 113 -22.53 -22.77 -1.94
N THR A 114 -23.56 -23.39 -2.52
CA THR A 114 -24.93 -22.85 -2.49
C THR A 114 -25.52 -23.14 -1.13
N TYR A 115 -25.26 -22.23 -0.20
CA TYR A 115 -25.90 -22.21 1.10
C TYR A 115 -27.12 -21.32 1.00
N ASP A 116 -28.29 -21.84 1.38
CA ASP A 116 -29.64 -21.27 1.16
C ASP A 116 -30.45 -21.90 0.01
N THR A 117 -30.37 -23.23 -0.13
CA THR A 117 -31.53 -23.97 -0.63
C THR A 117 -32.33 -24.46 0.57
N THR A 118 -33.66 -24.35 0.52
CA THR A 118 -34.57 -24.94 1.53
C THR A 118 -34.33 -26.45 1.73
N THR A 119 -33.64 -27.07 0.79
CA THR A 119 -33.29 -28.48 0.76
C THR A 119 -32.01 -28.84 1.52
N MET A 120 -31.00 -27.95 1.64
CA MET A 120 -29.69 -28.26 2.26
C MET A 120 -29.04 -27.06 3.00
N PRO A 121 -29.45 -26.74 4.24
CA PRO A 121 -28.91 -25.64 5.02
C PRO A 121 -27.64 -26.00 5.81
N VAL A 122 -26.46 -25.74 5.24
CA VAL A 122 -25.18 -25.97 5.93
C VAL A 122 -24.80 -24.76 6.79
N SER A 123 -24.46 -25.02 8.06
CA SER A 123 -24.05 -24.06 9.08
C SER A 123 -22.61 -24.28 9.58
N ILE A 124 -21.96 -25.37 9.18
CA ILE A 124 -20.59 -25.67 9.59
C ILE A 124 -19.56 -24.90 8.74
N PRO A 125 -18.41 -24.51 9.32
CA PRO A 125 -17.28 -23.97 8.57
C PRO A 125 -16.67 -25.06 7.65
N VAL A 126 -16.53 -24.74 6.36
CA VAL A 126 -15.93 -25.62 5.36
C VAL A 126 -14.68 -24.96 4.76
N LEU A 127 -13.55 -25.66 4.85
CA LEU A 127 -12.27 -25.26 4.27
C LEU A 127 -11.97 -26.11 3.03
N ILE A 128 -11.39 -25.51 2.00
CA ILE A 128 -11.00 -26.23 0.77
C ILE A 128 -9.50 -26.05 0.55
N ILE A 129 -8.78 -27.17 0.48
CA ILE A 129 -7.33 -27.21 0.23
C ILE A 129 -7.03 -28.06 -1.01
N LEU A 130 -6.06 -27.63 -1.80
CA LEU A 130 -5.56 -28.41 -2.94
C LEU A 130 -4.81 -29.65 -2.44
N ASP A 131 -5.00 -30.78 -3.12
CA ASP A 131 -4.29 -32.03 -2.85
C ASP A 131 -2.76 -31.85 -2.91
N THR A 132 -2.25 -31.04 -3.84
CA THR A 132 -0.81 -30.73 -3.93
C THR A 132 -0.28 -30.01 -2.69
N ASP A 133 -1.06 -29.08 -2.15
CA ASP A 133 -0.68 -28.29 -0.97
C ASP A 133 -0.81 -29.14 0.30
N PHE A 134 -1.86 -29.97 0.36
CA PHE A 134 -2.06 -30.92 1.44
C PHE A 134 -0.94 -31.98 1.50
N ASN A 135 -0.54 -32.54 0.35
CA ASN A 135 0.57 -33.49 0.28
C ASN A 135 1.91 -32.84 0.66
N SER A 136 2.13 -31.59 0.26
CA SER A 136 3.30 -30.81 0.68
C SER A 136 3.34 -30.59 2.19
N MET A 137 2.17 -30.33 2.80
CA MET A 137 2.00 -30.24 4.24
C MET A 137 2.29 -31.58 4.92
N MET A 138 1.70 -32.67 4.44
CA MET A 138 1.87 -34.00 5.06
C MET A 138 3.33 -34.49 4.99
N ASN A 139 3.99 -34.32 3.84
CA ASN A 139 5.41 -34.66 3.65
C ASN A 139 6.35 -33.91 4.61
N ARG A 140 5.94 -32.74 5.10
CA ARG A 140 6.73 -31.96 6.06
C ARG A 140 6.55 -32.43 7.50
N TYR A 141 5.35 -32.89 7.86
CA TYR A 141 5.00 -33.15 9.26
C TYR A 141 4.89 -34.63 9.63
N ASN A 142 4.86 -35.55 8.65
CA ASN A 142 4.83 -37.02 8.76
C ASN A 142 3.66 -37.64 9.58
N ASN A 143 3.09 -36.92 10.55
CA ASN A 143 1.98 -37.37 11.39
C ASN A 143 0.93 -36.27 11.53
N PRO A 144 -0.35 -36.52 11.16
CA PRO A 144 -1.43 -35.54 11.30
C PRO A 144 -1.72 -35.17 12.77
N ASN A 145 -1.50 -36.11 13.69
CA ASN A 145 -1.77 -35.92 15.12
C ASN A 145 -0.79 -34.95 15.82
N ASN A 146 0.33 -34.61 15.17
CA ASN A 146 1.34 -33.69 15.69
C ASN A 146 1.16 -32.26 15.16
N ILE A 147 0.04 -31.98 14.48
CA ILE A 147 -0.19 -30.70 13.81
C ILE A 147 -1.34 -29.97 14.52
N GLN A 148 -1.07 -28.74 14.94
CA GLN A 148 -2.08 -27.78 15.30
C GLN A 148 -2.35 -26.89 14.09
N LEU A 149 -3.62 -26.82 13.72
CA LEU A 149 -4.10 -25.94 12.67
C LEU A 149 -4.70 -24.70 13.34
N SER A 150 -4.56 -23.54 12.71
CA SER A 150 -5.34 -22.35 13.03
C SER A 150 -5.55 -21.51 11.77
N ILE A 151 -6.62 -20.73 11.75
CA ILE A 151 -6.88 -19.78 10.65
C ILE A 151 -6.37 -18.41 11.08
N ASP A 152 -5.53 -17.79 10.24
CA ASP A 152 -5.25 -16.37 10.34
C ASP A 152 -6.24 -15.63 9.44
N TYR A 153 -7.20 -14.95 10.06
CA TYR A 153 -8.12 -14.05 9.39
C TYR A 153 -7.82 -12.63 9.85
N ALA A 154 -7.88 -11.68 8.91
CA ALA A 154 -7.84 -10.28 9.28
C ALA A 154 -9.09 -9.98 10.13
N VAL A 155 -8.91 -9.87 11.45
CA VAL A 155 -9.98 -9.45 12.34
C VAL A 155 -10.38 -8.04 11.93
N ILE A 156 -11.50 -7.90 11.22
CA ILE A 156 -12.13 -6.62 10.93
C ILE A 156 -12.74 -6.14 12.26
N THR A 157 -11.87 -5.68 13.16
CA THR A 157 -12.32 -5.05 14.40
C THR A 157 -13.06 -3.77 14.01
N SER A 158 -14.34 -3.71 14.39
CA SER A 158 -15.24 -2.57 14.22
C SER A 158 -14.85 -1.38 15.14
N ASN A 159 -13.55 -1.08 15.26
CA ASN A 159 -13.12 0.16 15.89
C ASN A 159 -13.33 1.29 14.86
N LYS A 160 -14.33 2.14 15.14
CA LYS A 160 -14.77 3.24 14.25
C LYS A 160 -13.67 4.25 13.92
N VAL A 161 -12.55 4.27 14.64
CA VAL A 161 -11.37 5.09 14.32
C VAL A 161 -10.11 4.24 14.47
N ARG A 162 -9.43 3.96 13.34
CA ARG A 162 -8.13 3.31 13.34
C ARG A 162 -7.07 4.37 13.68
N PRO A 163 -6.17 4.16 14.67
CA PRO A 163 -5.09 5.09 14.97
C PRO A 163 -4.23 5.45 13.75
N ALA A 164 -4.07 4.51 12.81
CA ALA A 164 -3.39 4.72 11.54
C ALA A 164 -4.04 5.82 10.68
N ILE A 165 -5.38 5.94 10.68
CA ILE A 165 -6.10 6.99 9.93
C ILE A 165 -5.82 8.36 10.54
N LEU A 166 -5.79 8.45 11.87
CA LEU A 166 -5.46 9.70 12.56
C LEU A 166 -4.00 10.13 12.31
N LEU A 167 -3.07 9.17 12.32
CA LEU A 167 -1.67 9.41 11.98
C LEU A 167 -1.51 9.87 10.53
N LEU A 168 -2.19 9.23 9.60
CA LEU A 168 -2.21 9.63 8.19
C LEU A 168 -2.76 11.06 8.02
N PHE A 169 -3.87 11.37 8.68
CA PHE A 169 -4.47 12.71 8.64
C PHE A 169 -3.50 13.77 9.16
N LEU A 170 -2.82 13.50 10.27
CA LEU A 170 -1.83 14.40 10.84
C LEU A 170 -0.63 14.58 9.90
N LEU A 171 -0.13 13.48 9.31
CA LEU A 171 0.96 13.51 8.34
C LEU A 171 0.61 14.35 7.11
N ILE A 172 -0.60 14.17 6.55
CA ILE A 172 -1.11 14.96 5.42
C ILE A 172 -1.18 16.44 5.80
N LEU A 173 -1.71 16.77 6.97
CA LEU A 173 -1.81 18.14 7.46
C LEU A 173 -0.42 18.78 7.61
N CYS A 174 0.57 18.05 8.12
CA CYS A 174 1.96 18.50 8.19
C CYS A 174 2.56 18.74 6.80
N ILE A 175 2.30 17.87 5.83
CA ILE A 175 2.79 18.02 4.45
C ILE A 175 2.20 19.28 3.81
N PHE A 176 0.89 19.50 3.93
CA PHE A 176 0.24 20.67 3.35
C PHE A 176 0.69 21.98 4.00
N LEU A 177 0.70 22.06 5.33
CA LEU A 177 1.14 23.26 6.03
C LEU A 177 2.63 23.55 5.78
N GLY A 178 3.48 22.52 5.86
CA GLY A 178 4.92 22.63 5.62
C GLY A 178 5.23 23.05 4.18
N GLY A 179 4.60 22.40 3.19
CA GLY A 179 4.77 22.72 1.78
C GLY A 179 4.34 24.15 1.44
N ASN A 180 3.16 24.58 1.90
CA ASN A 180 2.66 25.93 1.65
C ASN A 180 3.48 27.01 2.37
N PHE A 181 3.85 26.78 3.63
CA PHE A 181 4.71 27.69 4.38
C PHE A 181 6.07 27.87 3.70
N TRP A 182 6.66 26.76 3.24
CA TRP A 182 7.94 26.80 2.55
C TRP A 182 7.85 27.51 1.20
N ALA A 183 6.80 27.24 0.41
CA ALA A 183 6.54 27.95 -0.82
C ALA A 183 6.43 29.48 -0.59
N ALA A 184 5.78 29.88 0.50
CA ALA A 184 5.64 31.29 0.87
C ALA A 184 6.98 31.95 1.26
N ASP A 185 7.84 31.26 2.02
CA ASP A 185 9.18 31.75 2.36
C ASP A 185 10.06 31.89 1.11
N GLU A 186 10.02 30.92 0.21
CA GLU A 186 10.77 30.97 -1.05
C GLU A 186 10.33 32.16 -1.92
N PHE A 187 9.03 32.44 -2.00
CA PHE A 187 8.50 33.62 -2.67
C PHE A 187 9.03 34.92 -2.06
N LYS A 188 9.04 35.01 -0.73
CA LYS A 188 9.54 36.18 -0.01
C LYS A 188 11.02 36.42 -0.30
N GLN A 189 11.83 35.36 -0.38
CA GLN A 189 13.25 35.46 -0.72
C GLN A 189 13.47 35.86 -2.19
N ASN A 190 12.67 35.33 -3.11
CA ASN A 190 12.73 35.68 -4.53
C ASN A 190 12.32 37.14 -4.79
N ILE A 191 11.39 37.69 -4.02
CA ILE A 191 11.07 39.12 -4.10
C ILE A 191 12.23 39.97 -3.54
N LYS A 192 12.75 39.63 -2.36
CA LYS A 192 13.85 40.39 -1.72
C LYS A 192 15.12 40.43 -2.57
N THR A 193 15.44 39.33 -3.26
CA THR A 193 16.60 39.26 -4.14
C THR A 193 16.38 40.11 -5.39
N LYS A 194 15.19 40.09 -5.99
CA LYS A 194 14.82 40.97 -7.13
C LYS A 194 14.81 42.46 -6.76
N THR A 195 14.31 42.83 -5.58
CA THR A 195 14.31 44.24 -5.12
C THR A 195 15.72 44.76 -4.85
N ASN A 196 16.65 43.90 -4.42
CA ASN A 196 18.03 44.28 -4.15
C ASN A 196 18.91 44.30 -5.42
N THR A 197 18.48 43.69 -6.52
CA THR A 197 19.20 43.71 -7.82
C THR A 197 18.78 44.85 -8.74
N THR A 198 17.69 45.56 -8.45
CA THR A 198 17.36 46.85 -9.07
C THR A 198 17.85 47.99 -8.19
N PRO A 199 19.00 48.64 -8.48
CA PRO A 199 19.30 49.91 -7.84
C PRO A 199 18.21 50.90 -8.26
N VAL A 200 17.55 51.48 -7.27
CA VAL A 200 16.61 52.58 -7.42
C VAL A 200 17.34 53.72 -8.14
N GLN A 201 17.14 53.85 -9.45
CA GLN A 201 17.24 55.18 -10.06
C GLN A 201 16.02 55.96 -9.59
N VAL A 202 16.27 56.80 -8.59
CA VAL A 202 15.37 57.88 -8.20
C VAL A 202 15.26 58.80 -9.42
N ILE A 203 14.30 58.54 -10.29
CA ILE A 203 13.79 59.56 -11.22
C ILE A 203 12.47 60.04 -10.63
N THR A 204 12.55 61.28 -10.18
CA THR A 204 11.54 62.15 -9.57
C THR A 204 10.15 61.95 -10.18
N ARG A 205 9.16 61.70 -9.32
CA ARG A 205 7.74 61.89 -9.65
C ARG A 205 7.48 63.38 -9.87
N GLN A 206 7.03 63.76 -11.06
CA GLN A 206 6.07 64.86 -11.19
C GLN A 206 5.21 64.73 -12.46
N ASN A 207 3.91 64.63 -12.18
CA ASN A 207 2.74 65.08 -12.94
C ASN A 207 2.29 64.37 -14.24
N SER A 208 1.10 63.77 -14.08
CA SER A 208 -0.13 64.05 -14.85
C SER A 208 -0.57 63.07 -15.95
N VAL A 209 -1.90 62.83 -15.90
CA VAL A 209 -2.81 62.32 -16.94
C VAL A 209 -3.01 60.80 -17.02
N ALA A 210 -4.11 60.31 -16.42
CA ALA A 210 -5.02 59.37 -17.09
C ALA A 210 -5.90 60.22 -18.03
N PRO A 211 -6.34 59.77 -19.22
CA PRO A 211 -6.97 58.46 -19.45
C PRO A 211 -6.65 57.80 -20.82
N ASN A 212 -7.00 56.52 -20.99
CA ASN A 212 -7.92 56.03 -22.03
C ASN A 212 -7.85 54.51 -22.22
N GLU A 213 -9.02 53.90 -22.06
CA GLU A 213 -9.37 52.62 -22.65
C GLU A 213 -9.22 52.71 -24.18
N THR A 214 -8.36 51.88 -24.76
CA THR A 214 -8.51 51.39 -26.12
C THR A 214 -7.93 49.97 -26.18
N LEU A 215 -8.80 48.96 -26.25
CA LEU A 215 -8.52 47.79 -27.07
C LEU A 215 -8.18 48.32 -28.49
N PRO A 216 -7.13 47.80 -29.15
CA PRO A 216 -7.41 46.66 -30.02
C PRO A 216 -6.23 45.69 -30.28
N THR A 217 -6.62 44.55 -30.85
CA THR A 217 -5.84 43.71 -31.79
C THR A 217 -4.69 42.85 -31.25
N ALA A 218 -5.06 41.61 -30.95
CA ALA A 218 -4.64 40.43 -31.72
C ALA A 218 -3.28 40.56 -32.47
N ASN A 219 -2.19 40.39 -31.74
CA ASN A 219 -0.94 39.92 -32.32
C ASN A 219 -0.68 38.51 -31.77
N GLY A 220 -1.14 37.53 -32.55
CA GLY A 220 -0.91 36.11 -32.32
C GLY A 220 0.57 35.78 -32.42
N VAL A 221 1.25 35.74 -31.28
CA VAL A 221 2.38 34.83 -31.13
C VAL A 221 1.77 33.42 -31.13
N PRO A 222 2.20 32.49 -32.00
CA PRO A 222 1.72 31.13 -31.97
C PRO A 222 2.34 30.43 -30.74
N ILE A 223 1.69 30.58 -29.58
CA ILE A 223 2.02 29.85 -28.35
C ILE A 223 1.47 28.40 -28.43
N LEU A 224 0.67 28.10 -29.46
CA LEU A 224 -0.08 26.85 -29.61
C LEU A 224 0.72 25.63 -30.12
N PRO A 225 1.65 25.71 -31.11
CA PRO A 225 2.31 24.50 -31.63
C PRO A 225 3.38 23.94 -30.68
N MET A 226 4.06 24.79 -29.89
CA MET A 226 5.08 24.35 -28.92
C MET A 226 4.44 23.73 -27.67
N THR A 227 3.23 24.17 -27.31
CA THR A 227 2.49 23.66 -26.14
C THR A 227 1.86 22.29 -26.42
N CYS A 228 1.28 22.06 -27.61
CA CYS A 228 0.71 20.76 -27.97
C CYS A 228 1.77 19.66 -28.06
N CYS A 229 2.92 19.94 -28.67
CA CYS A 229 4.04 18.98 -28.74
C CYS A 229 4.54 18.64 -27.33
N PHE A 230 4.71 19.64 -26.47
CA PHE A 230 5.11 19.43 -25.07
C PHE A 230 4.10 18.58 -24.30
N ILE A 231 2.80 18.85 -24.43
CA ILE A 231 1.74 18.05 -23.80
C ILE A 231 1.77 16.61 -24.31
N ALA A 232 1.89 16.40 -25.63
CA ALA A 232 1.96 15.07 -26.21
C ALA A 232 3.16 14.27 -25.69
N VAL A 233 4.34 14.88 -25.63
CA VAL A 233 5.55 14.25 -25.08
C VAL A 233 5.38 13.88 -23.61
N MET A 234 4.77 14.75 -22.80
CA MET A 234 4.50 14.47 -21.38
C MET A 234 3.50 13.32 -21.20
N ILE A 235 2.45 13.25 -22.03
CA ILE A 235 1.48 12.15 -22.00
C ILE A 235 2.14 10.85 -22.44
N CYS A 236 2.90 10.85 -23.55
CA CYS A 236 3.63 9.67 -24.01
C CYS A 236 4.62 9.16 -22.96
N PHE A 237 5.31 10.07 -22.27
CA PHE A 237 6.20 9.71 -21.16
C PHE A 237 5.42 9.10 -19.99
N ALA A 238 4.29 9.70 -19.58
CA ALA A 238 3.47 9.19 -18.49
C ALA A 238 2.89 7.79 -18.79
N VAL A 239 2.31 7.61 -19.99
CA VAL A 239 1.77 6.31 -20.44
C VAL A 239 2.89 5.29 -20.59
N GLY A 240 4.01 5.68 -21.18
CA GLY A 240 5.19 4.81 -21.31
C GLY A 240 5.74 4.37 -19.96
N TRP A 241 5.79 5.27 -18.98
CA TRP A 241 6.22 4.97 -17.62
C TRP A 241 5.31 3.95 -16.93
N LEU A 242 3.98 4.14 -17.04
CA LEU A 242 2.99 3.20 -16.51
C LEU A 242 3.08 1.82 -17.18
N LEU A 243 3.22 1.80 -18.50
CA LEU A 243 3.35 0.57 -19.27
C LEU A 243 4.62 -0.20 -18.89
N LEU A 244 5.72 0.51 -18.65
CA LEU A 244 6.98 -0.11 -18.22
C LEU A 244 6.86 -0.67 -16.79
N LEU A 245 6.14 0.00 -15.89
CA LEU A 245 5.80 -0.54 -14.57
C LEU A 245 4.96 -1.80 -14.65
N TYR A 246 4.01 -1.86 -15.58
CA TYR A 246 3.14 -3.02 -15.78
C TYR A 246 3.89 -4.24 -16.35
N PHE A 247 4.69 -4.05 -17.40
CA PHE A 247 5.39 -5.16 -18.05
C PHE A 247 6.68 -5.59 -17.34
N PHE A 248 7.39 -4.68 -16.67
CA PHE A 248 8.70 -4.96 -16.04
C PHE A 248 8.74 -4.63 -14.53
N PRO A 249 7.83 -5.17 -13.70
CA PRO A 249 7.76 -4.83 -12.28
C PRO A 249 9.03 -5.22 -11.51
N GLN A 250 9.67 -6.34 -11.89
CA GLN A 250 10.88 -6.85 -11.23
C GLN A 250 12.09 -5.92 -11.39
N VAL A 251 12.22 -5.23 -12.53
CA VAL A 251 13.32 -4.26 -12.76
C VAL A 251 12.92 -2.90 -12.19
N MET A 252 11.67 -2.49 -12.41
CA MET A 252 11.20 -1.17 -12.02
C MET A 252 11.21 -0.91 -10.53
N ILE A 253 11.00 -1.94 -9.70
CA ILE A 253 11.09 -1.76 -8.25
C ILE A 253 12.47 -1.25 -7.80
N TYR A 254 13.56 -1.73 -8.42
CA TYR A 254 14.91 -1.26 -8.13
C TYR A 254 15.15 0.15 -8.67
N VAL A 255 14.62 0.47 -9.86
CA VAL A 255 14.68 1.83 -10.44
C VAL A 255 13.98 2.84 -9.53
N LEU A 256 12.75 2.53 -9.10
CA LEU A 256 11.99 3.37 -8.18
C LEU A 256 12.70 3.55 -6.85
N GLN A 257 13.33 2.49 -6.33
CA GLN A 257 14.09 2.55 -5.09
C GLN A 257 15.30 3.49 -5.20
N VAL A 258 16.06 3.42 -6.28
CA VAL A 258 17.21 4.33 -6.52
C VAL A 258 16.74 5.77 -6.65
N MET A 259 15.68 6.02 -7.43
CA MET A 259 15.08 7.34 -7.57
C MET A 259 14.56 7.88 -6.23
N PHE A 260 13.94 7.04 -5.42
CA PHE A 260 13.47 7.38 -4.09
C PHE A 260 14.65 7.77 -3.17
N CYS A 261 15.77 7.04 -3.19
CA CYS A 261 16.94 7.39 -2.39
C CYS A 261 17.53 8.76 -2.76
N ILE A 262 17.70 9.03 -4.06
CA ILE A 262 18.23 10.32 -4.55
C ILE A 262 17.28 11.46 -4.21
N SER A 263 15.98 11.26 -4.44
CA SER A 263 14.94 12.25 -4.15
C SER A 263 14.85 12.52 -2.65
N SER A 264 14.85 11.47 -1.83
CA SER A 264 14.79 11.57 -0.37
C SER A 264 16.00 12.32 0.19
N PHE A 265 17.21 11.97 -0.24
CA PHE A 265 18.44 12.63 0.20
C PHE A 265 18.42 14.13 -0.09
N THR A 266 18.07 14.51 -1.32
CA THR A 266 18.03 15.91 -1.75
C THR A 266 16.91 16.70 -1.06
N CYS A 267 15.71 16.12 -0.96
CA CYS A 267 14.55 16.76 -0.33
C CYS A 267 14.74 16.89 1.18
N LEU A 268 15.18 15.83 1.86
CA LEU A 268 15.42 15.86 3.31
C LEU A 268 16.52 16.86 3.69
N THR A 269 17.61 16.93 2.93
CA THR A 269 18.66 17.92 3.17
C THR A 269 18.12 19.34 3.06
N ARG A 270 17.28 19.62 2.05
CA ARG A 270 16.65 20.94 1.90
C ARG A 270 15.70 21.24 3.05
N CYS A 271 14.87 20.27 3.45
CA CYS A 271 13.97 20.39 4.58
C CYS A 271 14.72 20.69 5.89
N LEU A 272 15.80 19.95 6.20
CA LEU A 272 16.62 20.18 7.40
C LEU A 272 17.30 21.54 7.38
N ASN A 273 17.92 21.91 6.25
CA ASN A 273 18.54 23.23 6.07
C ASN A 273 17.55 24.36 6.28
N ARG A 274 16.29 24.19 5.86
CA ARG A 274 15.24 25.19 6.04
C ARG A 274 14.66 25.21 7.44
N ALA A 275 14.44 24.04 8.05
CA ALA A 275 14.00 23.90 9.43
C ALA A 275 14.97 24.59 10.41
N SER A 276 16.26 24.63 10.08
CA SER A 276 17.28 25.38 10.84
C SER A 276 16.98 26.87 11.01
N TYR A 277 16.31 27.49 10.04
CA TYR A 277 15.90 28.90 10.13
C TYR A 277 14.72 29.11 11.08
N LEU A 278 13.95 28.05 11.37
CA LEU A 278 12.78 28.09 12.25
C LEU A 278 13.15 27.96 13.73
N ILE A 279 14.33 27.38 14.03
CA ILE A 279 14.79 27.14 15.40
C ILE A 279 15.81 28.23 15.79
N PRO A 280 15.40 29.28 16.53
CA PRO A 280 16.29 30.39 16.91
C PRO A 280 17.49 29.96 17.77
N LEU A 281 17.42 28.80 18.45
CA LEU A 281 18.51 28.23 19.25
C LEU A 281 19.71 27.76 18.41
N LEU A 282 19.49 27.27 17.18
CA LEU A 282 20.55 26.81 16.28
C LEU A 282 21.26 27.97 15.55
N ARG A 283 20.69 29.19 15.61
CA ARG A 283 21.26 30.43 15.08
C ARG A 283 22.55 30.87 15.79
N ARG A 284 22.81 30.34 17.00
CA ARG A 284 23.90 30.80 17.88
C ARG A 284 25.29 30.37 17.37
N TYR A 285 25.37 29.39 16.48
CA TYR A 285 26.62 28.94 15.86
C TYR A 285 26.81 29.59 14.48
N LYS A 286 26.94 30.92 14.47
CA LYS A 286 27.46 31.64 13.31
C LYS A 286 28.99 31.43 13.36
N THR A 287 29.50 30.42 12.66
CA THR A 287 30.95 30.27 12.54
C THR A 287 31.54 31.52 11.90
N PRO A 288 32.69 32.03 12.38
CA PRO A 288 33.34 33.17 11.77
C PRO A 288 33.62 32.86 10.30
N SER A 289 33.26 33.81 9.44
CA SER A 289 33.58 33.76 8.01
C SER A 289 35.09 33.75 7.85
N HIS A 290 35.71 32.57 7.83
CA HIS A 290 37.09 32.44 7.40
C HIS A 290 37.13 32.70 5.89
N ALA A 291 37.67 33.86 5.54
CA ALA A 291 38.02 34.24 4.18
C ALA A 291 39.14 33.35 3.65
N PHE A 292 38.84 32.09 3.30
CA PHE A 292 39.75 31.24 2.56
C PHE A 292 39.59 31.52 1.06
N ARG A 293 40.27 32.57 0.60
CA ARG A 293 40.50 32.82 -0.82
C ARG A 293 41.43 31.72 -1.34
N LYS A 294 40.89 30.66 -1.96
CA LYS A 294 41.67 29.81 -2.86
C LYS A 294 40.89 29.37 -4.11
N PRO A 295 41.60 29.18 -5.23
CA PRO A 295 41.02 29.06 -6.56
C PRO A 295 40.74 27.59 -6.87
N CYS A 296 39.49 27.24 -7.13
CA CYS A 296 39.13 25.99 -7.80
C CYS A 296 37.78 26.16 -8.50
N ILE A 297 37.67 25.50 -9.66
CA ILE A 297 36.69 25.67 -10.74
C ILE A 297 35.24 25.25 -10.35
N PHE A 298 35.00 24.91 -9.08
CA PHE A 298 33.66 24.67 -8.56
C PHE A 298 33.28 25.81 -7.60
N LYS A 299 32.37 26.68 -8.03
CA LYS A 299 31.72 27.65 -7.12
C LYS A 299 30.80 26.88 -6.16
N LEU A 300 31.36 26.22 -5.15
CA LEU A 300 30.59 25.86 -3.96
C LEU A 300 30.22 27.17 -3.27
N GLY A 301 28.93 27.47 -3.20
CA GLY A 301 28.41 28.59 -2.40
C GLY A 301 28.83 28.47 -0.93
N PRO A 302 28.52 29.46 -0.08
CA PRO A 302 28.97 29.47 1.31
C PRO A 302 28.54 28.19 2.04
N LEU A 303 29.51 27.30 2.27
CA LEU A 303 29.34 26.04 2.97
C LEU A 303 29.12 26.34 4.46
N ASN A 304 27.87 26.46 4.88
CA ASN A 304 27.53 26.58 6.28
C ASN A 304 27.72 25.21 6.95
N LEU A 305 28.33 25.14 8.14
CA LEU A 305 28.50 23.89 8.90
C LEU A 305 27.19 23.08 9.04
N PHE A 306 26.08 23.80 9.18
CA PHE A 306 24.73 23.23 9.24
C PHE A 306 24.33 22.47 7.96
N THR A 307 24.78 22.93 6.79
CA THR A 307 24.49 22.27 5.51
C THR A 307 25.21 20.94 5.38
N ILE A 308 26.45 20.87 5.87
CA ILE A 308 27.23 19.63 5.92
C ILE A 308 26.61 18.65 6.92
N LEU A 309 26.19 19.13 8.09
CA LEU A 309 25.50 18.31 9.09
C LEU A 309 24.18 17.74 8.55
N SER A 310 23.38 18.57 7.88
CA SER A 310 22.11 18.15 7.28
C SER A 310 22.29 17.13 6.15
N MET A 311 23.31 17.30 5.32
CA MET A 311 23.69 16.31 4.30
C MET A 311 24.05 14.97 4.95
N SER A 312 24.88 14.99 6.00
CA SER A 312 25.29 13.79 6.72
C SER A 312 24.09 13.05 7.32
N ILE A 313 23.21 13.76 8.04
CA ILE A 313 21.99 13.19 8.63
C ILE A 313 21.06 12.62 7.55
N SER A 314 20.91 13.33 6.43
CA SER A 314 20.04 12.85 5.35
C SER A 314 20.59 11.59 4.70
N LEU A 315 21.91 11.53 4.50
CA LEU A 315 22.58 10.36 3.93
C LEU A 315 22.44 9.14 4.85
N THR A 316 22.66 9.31 6.16
CA THR A 316 22.55 8.20 7.11
C THR A 316 21.13 7.64 7.15
N LEU A 317 20.10 8.49 7.19
CA LEU A 317 18.70 8.05 7.20
C LEU A 317 18.32 7.29 5.91
N VAL A 318 18.77 7.75 4.74
CA VAL A 318 18.52 7.07 3.47
C VAL A 318 19.23 5.70 3.41
N ILE A 319 20.47 5.62 3.88
CA ILE A 319 21.24 4.36 3.93
C ILE A 319 20.58 3.37 4.90
N ILE A 320 20.21 3.82 6.10
CA ILE A 320 19.52 3.00 7.10
C ILE A 320 18.23 2.43 6.49
N TRP A 321 17.43 3.28 5.85
CA TRP A 321 16.21 2.82 5.18
C TRP A 321 16.51 1.77 4.10
N TYR A 322 17.50 2.00 3.24
CA TYR A 322 17.84 1.09 2.15
C TYR A 322 18.27 -0.31 2.63
N ILE A 323 19.09 -0.35 3.69
CA ILE A 323 19.58 -1.61 4.29
C ILE A 323 18.44 -2.36 4.99
N TYR A 324 17.65 -1.66 5.81
CA TYR A 324 16.60 -2.27 6.62
C TYR A 324 15.23 -2.30 5.95
N ARG A 325 15.12 -2.02 4.64
CA ARG A 325 13.83 -1.89 3.93
C ARG A 325 12.87 -3.09 4.06
N LEU A 326 13.37 -4.28 4.40
CA LEU A 326 12.58 -5.50 4.55
C LEU A 326 12.06 -5.71 5.99
N THR A 327 12.41 -4.84 6.93
CA THR A 327 11.97 -4.96 8.33
C THR A 327 10.63 -4.28 8.56
N ASP A 328 9.88 -4.77 9.55
CA ASP A 328 8.54 -4.28 9.90
C ASP A 328 8.49 -2.84 10.43
N TRP A 329 9.62 -2.17 10.66
CA TRP A 329 9.66 -0.76 11.10
C TRP A 329 10.13 0.19 9.99
N ALA A 330 10.60 -0.34 8.86
CA ALA A 330 11.16 0.47 7.78
C ALA A 330 10.13 1.38 7.11
N TRP A 331 8.85 1.01 7.16
CA TRP A 331 7.74 1.83 6.64
C TRP A 331 7.65 3.19 7.34
N VAL A 332 7.90 3.27 8.65
CA VAL A 332 7.89 4.55 9.38
C VAL A 332 8.98 5.49 8.85
N LEU A 333 10.16 4.94 8.57
CA LEU A 333 11.26 5.71 8.01
C LEU A 333 10.97 6.10 6.55
N GLN A 334 10.30 5.23 5.79
CA GLN A 334 9.82 5.52 4.44
C GLN A 334 8.82 6.68 4.44
N ASP A 335 7.88 6.71 5.40
CA ASP A 335 6.87 7.75 5.52
C ASP A 335 7.49 9.12 5.81
N ILE A 336 8.52 9.17 6.66
CA ILE A 336 9.26 10.41 6.95
C ILE A 336 10.01 10.91 5.71
N LEU A 337 10.72 10.01 5.02
CA LEU A 337 11.47 10.35 3.80
C LEU A 337 10.51 10.77 2.67
N GLY A 338 9.39 10.06 2.52
CA GLY A 338 8.32 10.36 1.59
C GLY A 338 7.65 11.69 1.89
N ALA A 339 7.35 12.00 3.16
CA ALA A 339 6.80 13.28 3.56
C ALA A 339 7.75 14.44 3.21
N ALA A 340 9.06 14.27 3.38
CA ALA A 340 10.05 15.29 2.97
C ALA A 340 10.06 15.53 1.45
N ILE A 341 9.90 14.46 0.64
CA ILE A 341 9.72 14.58 -0.81
C ILE A 341 8.43 15.33 -1.11
N CYS A 342 7.29 14.93 -0.53
CA CYS A 342 6.00 15.56 -0.77
C CYS A 342 5.99 17.06 -0.42
N ILE A 343 6.59 17.44 0.70
CA ILE A 343 6.75 18.84 1.11
C ILE A 343 7.57 19.62 0.08
N SER A 344 8.67 19.05 -0.42
CA SER A 344 9.54 19.66 -1.43
C SER A 344 8.88 19.78 -2.81
N VAL A 345 8.10 18.78 -3.20
CA VAL A 345 7.33 18.78 -4.44
C VAL A 345 6.24 19.85 -4.37
N THR A 346 5.52 19.93 -3.25
CA THR A 346 4.46 20.93 -3.04
C THR A 346 5.00 22.37 -3.10
N SER A 347 6.24 22.61 -2.63
CA SER A 347 6.86 23.94 -2.72
C SER A 347 7.34 24.28 -4.13
N MET A 348 7.82 23.30 -4.90
CA MET A 348 8.32 23.48 -6.26
C MET A 348 7.21 23.69 -7.29
N TYR A 349 6.16 22.88 -7.27
CA TYR A 349 5.10 22.89 -8.29
C TYR A 349 4.07 23.99 -8.02
N ARG A 350 4.49 25.24 -8.13
CA ARG A 350 3.60 26.39 -8.25
C ARG A 350 3.08 26.49 -9.67
N LEU A 351 1.96 25.82 -9.93
CA LEU A 351 1.20 26.00 -11.15
C LEU A 351 0.60 27.43 -11.12
N GLY A 352 1.23 28.35 -11.87
CA GLY A 352 0.87 29.77 -11.87
C GLY A 352 -0.53 30.09 -12.42
N ASN A 353 -1.23 29.10 -12.97
CA ASN A 353 -2.57 29.26 -13.53
C ASN A 353 -3.55 28.29 -12.85
N MET A 354 -4.34 28.81 -11.90
CA MET A 354 -5.36 28.05 -11.17
C MET A 354 -6.34 27.33 -12.10
N ARG A 355 -6.60 27.87 -13.29
CA ARG A 355 -7.51 27.26 -14.29
C ARG A 355 -6.98 25.92 -14.79
N VAL A 356 -5.68 25.81 -15.00
CA VAL A 356 -5.06 24.56 -15.48
C VAL A 356 -5.12 23.50 -14.39
N ILE A 357 -4.88 23.88 -13.13
CA ILE A 357 -4.97 22.98 -11.97
C ILE A 357 -6.39 22.42 -11.85
N THR A 358 -7.42 23.26 -11.93
CA THR A 358 -8.81 22.82 -11.79
C THR A 358 -9.22 21.86 -12.91
N ILE A 359 -8.78 22.12 -14.15
CA ILE A 359 -9.07 21.22 -15.28
C ILE A 359 -8.39 19.87 -15.09
N ILE A 360 -7.11 19.87 -14.69
CA ILE A 360 -6.36 18.64 -14.43
C ILE A 360 -6.99 17.85 -13.26
N LEU A 361 -7.41 18.51 -12.18
CA LEU A 361 -8.03 17.87 -11.03
C LEU A 361 -9.36 17.20 -11.39
N ILE A 362 -10.20 17.87 -12.20
CA ILE A 362 -11.46 17.28 -12.69
C ILE A 362 -11.19 16.05 -13.56
N LEU A 363 -10.18 16.12 -14.44
CA LEU A 363 -9.80 14.98 -15.28
C LEU A 363 -9.30 13.79 -14.46
N PHE A 364 -8.45 14.02 -13.46
CA PHE A 364 -8.00 12.98 -12.53
C PHE A 364 -9.13 12.39 -11.70
N PHE A 365 -10.07 13.22 -11.24
CA PHE A 365 -11.25 12.76 -10.51
C PHE A 365 -12.10 11.82 -11.36
N LEU A 366 -12.37 12.20 -12.61
CA LEU A 366 -13.08 11.33 -13.55
C LEU A 366 -12.31 10.03 -13.78
N TYR A 367 -11.00 10.10 -14.06
CA TYR A 367 -10.15 8.92 -14.23
C TYR A 367 -10.25 7.95 -13.05
N ASP A 368 -10.22 8.44 -11.82
CA ASP A 368 -10.32 7.60 -10.62
C ASP A 368 -11.69 6.92 -10.49
N VAL A 369 -12.77 7.65 -10.78
CA VAL A 369 -14.14 7.08 -10.85
C VAL A 369 -14.23 5.98 -11.90
N PHE A 370 -13.71 6.20 -13.10
CA PHE A 370 -13.66 5.18 -14.15
C PHE A 370 -12.83 3.97 -13.69
N PHE A 371 -11.66 4.19 -13.11
CA PHE A 371 -10.78 3.09 -12.69
C PHE A 371 -11.40 2.23 -11.57
N VAL A 372 -12.03 2.85 -10.57
CA VAL A 372 -12.61 2.10 -9.45
C VAL A 372 -13.91 1.41 -9.85
N PHE A 373 -14.81 2.12 -10.54
CA PHE A 373 -16.14 1.59 -10.80
C PHE A 373 -16.25 0.83 -12.11
N ILE A 374 -15.48 1.15 -13.16
CA ILE A 374 -15.66 0.53 -14.48
C ILE A 374 -14.69 -0.63 -14.73
N THR A 375 -13.45 -0.55 -14.25
CA THR A 375 -12.48 -1.66 -14.37
C THR A 375 -13.01 -3.02 -13.89
N PRO A 376 -13.79 -3.18 -12.79
CA PRO A 376 -14.31 -4.49 -12.41
C PRO A 376 -15.37 -5.06 -13.36
N TYR A 377 -15.90 -4.27 -14.30
CA TYR A 377 -16.86 -4.71 -15.32
C TYR A 377 -16.21 -5.01 -16.69
N ILE A 378 -14.90 -4.78 -16.84
CA ILE A 378 -14.09 -5.08 -18.04
C ILE A 378 -13.20 -6.28 -17.71
#